data_AF-A0A109V551-F1
#
_entry.id   AF-A0A109V551-F1
#
_cell.length_a   1.000
_cell.length_b   1.000
_cell.length_c   1.000
_cell.angle_alpha   90.00
_cell.angle_beta   90.00
_cell.angle_gamma   90.00
#
_symmetry.space_group_name_H-M   'P 1'
#
loop_
_entity.id
_entity.type
_entity.pdbx_description
1 polymer ?
#
loop_
_entity_poly.entity_id
_entity_poly.type
_entity_poly.pdbx_seq_one_letter_code
_entity_poly.pdbx_strand_id
1 'polypeptide(L)'
;MSVGNPYDEVLSFISRERDWAKAIRLIEQLGLDLETFIVYYDLRKRGKKVTIGPRPRTLIYSLGPGRAAEVLILSEGTYVKPMDIVAWSERAVADAHEPVVAIVDETGGVTYYEARVIRGLA
;
A
#
# COMPACT_ATOMS: atom_id res chain seq x y z
N MET A 1 21.09 9.54 -0.03
CA MET A 1 20.71 9.17 -1.41
C MET A 1 19.38 8.46 -1.33
N SER A 2 18.31 9.03 -1.89
CA SER A 2 17.03 8.34 -1.97
C SER A 2 17.21 7.18 -2.95
N VAL A 3 17.32 5.95 -2.44
CA VAL A 3 17.10 4.77 -3.27
C VAL A 3 15.68 4.92 -3.81
N GLY A 4 15.51 4.89 -5.14
CA GLY A 4 14.20 5.03 -5.77
C GLY A 4 13.22 3.99 -5.24
N ASN A 5 11.91 4.24 -5.37
CA ASN A 5 10.92 3.23 -4.97
C ASN A 5 11.08 2.01 -5.90
N PRO A 6 11.42 0.81 -5.41
CA PRO A 6 11.66 -0.36 -6.25
C PRO A 6 10.43 -0.75 -7.12
N TYR A 7 9.23 -0.37 -6.69
CA TYR A 7 8.01 -0.57 -7.48
C TYR A 7 7.92 0.35 -8.71
N ASP A 8 8.71 1.43 -8.80
CA ASP A 8 8.75 2.30 -9.99
C ASP A 8 9.34 1.59 -11.21
N GLU A 9 10.30 0.69 -11.01
CA GLU A 9 10.90 -0.10 -12.10
C GLU A 9 9.84 -1.00 -12.74
N VAL A 10 9.09 -1.72 -11.90
CA VAL A 10 7.99 -2.60 -12.34
C VAL A 10 6.86 -1.79 -12.99
N LEU A 11 6.50 -0.63 -12.44
CA LEU A 11 5.49 0.27 -13.01
C LEU A 11 5.90 0.77 -14.40
N SER A 12 7.17 1.19 -14.56
CA SER A 12 7.73 1.64 -15.83
C SER A 12 7.69 0.52 -16.88
N PHE A 13 8.06 -0.69 -16.46
CA PHE A 13 8.01 -1.89 -17.30
C PHE A 13 6.58 -2.18 -17.80
N ILE A 14 5.60 -2.29 -16.89
CA ILE A 14 4.19 -2.53 -17.26
C ILE A 14 3.64 -1.45 -18.17
N SER A 15 3.98 -0.19 -17.93
CA SER A 15 3.48 0.93 -18.72
C SER A 15 3.95 0.89 -20.17
N ARG A 16 5.12 0.28 -20.42
CA ARG A 16 5.71 0.12 -21.76
C ARG A 16 5.28 -1.16 -22.46
N GLU A 17 5.43 -2.32 -21.79
CA GLU A 17 5.24 -3.62 -22.43
C GLU A 17 3.80 -4.14 -22.33
N ARG A 18 3.01 -3.65 -21.35
CA ARG A 18 1.66 -4.15 -21.03
C ARG A 18 1.59 -5.67 -20.82
N ASP A 19 2.69 -6.28 -20.37
CA ASP A 19 2.84 -7.71 -20.12
C ASP A 19 2.90 -8.00 -18.62
N TRP A 20 1.79 -8.46 -18.06
CA TRP A 20 1.67 -8.78 -16.63
C TRP A 20 2.48 -10.01 -16.22
N ALA A 21 2.64 -11.00 -17.10
CA ALA A 21 3.36 -12.22 -16.75
C ALA A 21 4.85 -11.92 -16.52
N LYS A 22 5.45 -11.09 -17.38
CA LYS A 22 6.82 -10.63 -17.18
C LYS A 22 6.96 -9.71 -15.97
N ALA A 23 5.98 -8.85 -15.72
CA ALA A 23 6.00 -7.96 -14.56
C ALA A 23 5.98 -8.75 -13.23
N ILE A 24 5.17 -9.80 -13.15
CA ILE A 24 5.15 -10.70 -11.99
C ILE A 24 6.51 -11.37 -11.79
N ARG A 25 7.14 -11.87 -12.87
CA ARG A 25 8.51 -12.43 -12.78
C ARG A 25 9.52 -11.41 -12.29
N LEU A 26 9.40 -10.14 -12.71
CA LEU A 26 10.27 -9.08 -12.25
C LEU A 26 10.08 -8.79 -10.75
N ILE A 27 8.83 -8.77 -10.27
CA ILE A 27 8.50 -8.65 -8.84
C ILE A 27 9.16 -9.78 -8.04
N GLU A 28 9.04 -11.02 -8.51
CA GLU A 28 9.67 -12.18 -7.89
C GLU A 28 11.21 -12.08 -7.88
N GLN A 29 11.82 -11.69 -9.01
CA GLN A 29 13.27 -11.52 -9.13
C GLN A 29 13.82 -10.43 -8.20
N LEU A 30 13.07 -9.36 -8.00
CA LEU A 30 13.42 -8.26 -7.12
C LEU A 30 13.07 -8.54 -5.64
N GLY A 31 12.42 -9.68 -5.34
CA GLY A 31 11.98 -10.01 -3.99
C GLY A 31 10.93 -9.06 -3.44
N LEU A 32 10.08 -8.50 -4.31
CA LEU A 32 9.04 -7.55 -3.95
C LEU A 32 7.73 -8.27 -3.61
N ASP A 33 6.92 -7.65 -2.76
CA ASP A 33 5.59 -8.15 -2.38
C ASP A 33 4.57 -7.80 -3.47
N LEU A 34 3.92 -8.82 -4.03
CA LEU A 34 3.01 -8.67 -5.18
C LEU A 34 1.79 -7.81 -4.81
N GLU A 35 1.17 -8.05 -3.66
CA GLU A 35 -0.01 -7.31 -3.23
C GLU A 35 0.32 -5.85 -2.95
N THR A 36 1.50 -5.58 -2.37
CA THR A 36 2.01 -4.22 -2.23
C THR A 36 2.20 -3.55 -3.59
N PHE A 37 2.72 -4.26 -4.58
CA PHE A 37 2.81 -3.74 -5.95
C PHE A 37 1.42 -3.47 -6.56
N ILE A 38 0.44 -4.35 -6.37
CA ILE A 38 -0.92 -4.16 -6.90
C ILE A 38 -1.53 -2.87 -6.33
N VAL A 39 -1.44 -2.66 -5.02
CA VAL A 39 -1.93 -1.43 -4.36
C VAL A 39 -1.13 -0.20 -4.81
N TYR A 40 0.19 -0.34 -4.96
CA TYR A 40 1.05 0.69 -5.52
C TYR A 40 0.56 1.12 -6.91
N TYR A 41 0.38 0.14 -7.80
CA TYR A 41 -0.07 0.34 -9.17
C TYR A 41 -1.45 1.01 -9.25
N ASP A 42 -2.43 0.57 -8.45
CA ASP A 42 -3.76 1.18 -8.38
C ASP A 42 -3.69 2.65 -7.94
N LEU A 43 -2.96 2.95 -6.85
CA LEU A 43 -2.78 4.33 -6.37
C LEU A 43 -2.08 5.21 -7.41
N ARG A 44 -1.06 4.70 -8.10
CA ARG A 44 -0.34 5.42 -9.17
C ARG A 44 -1.25 5.68 -10.37
N LYS A 45 -2.10 4.72 -10.76
CA LYS A 45 -3.15 4.91 -11.79
C LYS A 45 -4.15 5.99 -11.41
N ARG A 46 -4.46 6.14 -10.12
CA ARG A 46 -5.29 7.23 -9.58
C ARG A 46 -4.55 8.57 -9.44
N GLY A 47 -3.33 8.68 -10.00
CA GLY A 47 -2.53 9.90 -9.99
C GLY A 47 -1.89 10.23 -8.65
N LYS A 48 -1.87 9.29 -7.69
CA LYS A 48 -1.24 9.53 -6.38
C LYS A 48 0.28 9.46 -6.50
N LYS A 49 0.98 10.27 -5.69
CA LYS A 49 2.42 10.12 -5.45
C LYS A 49 2.59 9.21 -4.25
N VAL A 50 3.21 8.05 -4.47
CA VAL A 50 3.23 6.95 -3.50
C VAL A 50 4.67 6.60 -3.16
N THR A 51 4.95 6.43 -1.88
CA THR A 51 6.24 5.98 -1.37
C THR A 51 6.05 4.74 -0.50
N ILE A 52 7.12 3.99 -0.27
CA ILE A 52 7.09 2.90 0.71
C ILE A 52 6.90 3.49 2.11
N GLY A 53 6.02 2.89 2.90
CA GLY A 53 5.82 3.25 4.29
C GLY A 53 6.89 2.64 5.20
N PRO A 54 7.07 3.16 6.43
CA PRO A 54 8.11 2.72 7.35
C PRO A 54 7.87 1.31 7.94
N ARG A 55 6.70 0.71 7.67
CA ARG A 55 6.26 -0.56 8.25
C ARG A 55 6.06 -1.62 7.17
N PRO A 56 6.15 -2.92 7.51
CA PRO A 56 5.90 -4.00 6.55
C PRO A 56 4.54 -3.83 5.86
N ARG A 57 4.52 -4.04 4.54
CA ARG A 57 3.30 -3.96 3.72
C ARG A 57 2.55 -2.64 3.91
N THR A 58 3.28 -1.53 3.99
CA THR A 58 2.69 -0.20 4.02
C THR A 58 3.16 0.68 2.87
N LEU A 59 2.25 1.52 2.38
CA LEU A 59 2.54 2.60 1.44
C LEU A 59 2.08 3.94 2.02
N ILE A 60 2.74 5.02 1.65
CA ILE A 60 2.35 6.38 2.01
C ILE A 60 2.02 7.14 0.74
N TYR A 61 0.92 7.90 0.75
CA TYR A 61 0.63 8.84 -0.33
C TYR A 61 0.13 10.19 0.20
N SER A 62 0.44 11.26 -0.54
CA SER A 62 0.02 12.61 -0.15
C SER A 62 -1.48 12.84 -0.40
N LEU A 63 -2.14 13.44 0.60
CA LEU A 63 -3.51 13.94 0.54
C LEU A 63 -3.56 15.45 0.26
N GLY A 64 -2.41 16.10 0.08
CA GLY A 64 -2.25 17.54 -0.03
C GLY A 64 -1.15 18.08 0.88
N PRO A 65 -1.03 19.42 1.00
CA PRO A 65 -0.01 20.05 1.83
C PRO A 65 -0.08 19.59 3.29
N GLY A 66 1.01 19.01 3.79
CA GLY A 66 1.14 18.56 5.18
C GLY A 66 0.24 17.39 5.58
N ARG A 67 -0.45 16.74 4.63
CA ARG A 67 -1.32 15.58 4.90
C ARG A 67 -0.89 14.38 4.06
N ALA A 68 -0.84 13.23 4.69
CA ALA A 68 -0.58 11.96 4.03
C ALA A 68 -1.48 10.86 4.60
N ALA A 69 -1.75 9.86 3.79
CA ALA A 69 -2.34 8.62 4.22
C ALA A 69 -1.25 7.56 4.30
N GLU A 70 -1.36 6.69 5.29
CA GLU A 70 -0.60 5.44 5.37
C GLU A 70 -1.54 4.28 5.12
N VAL A 71 -1.19 3.43 4.17
CA VAL A 71 -2.00 2.33 3.68
C VAL A 71 -1.40 1.01 4.18
N LEU A 72 -2.11 0.26 5.02
CA LEU A 72 -1.78 -1.13 5.35
C LEU A 72 -2.37 -2.07 4.30
N ILE A 73 -1.55 -2.95 3.74
CA ILE A 73 -1.94 -3.85 2.66
C ILE A 73 -2.14 -5.27 3.18
N LEU A 74 -3.36 -5.77 3.06
CA LEU A 74 -3.79 -7.10 3.44
C LEU A 74 -4.23 -7.89 2.20
N SER A 75 -4.09 -9.22 2.24
CA SER A 75 -4.60 -10.11 1.21
C SER A 75 -5.87 -10.80 1.73
N GLU A 76 -6.89 -10.94 0.89
CA GLU A 76 -8.07 -11.74 1.19
C GLU A 76 -7.66 -13.18 1.57
N GLY A 77 -8.37 -13.78 2.54
CA GLY A 77 -8.05 -15.12 3.04
C GLY A 77 -6.83 -15.20 3.96
N THR A 78 -6.07 -14.12 4.15
CA THR A 78 -4.96 -14.09 5.13
C THR A 78 -5.47 -13.67 6.50
N TYR A 79 -5.22 -14.50 7.52
CA TYR A 79 -5.61 -14.15 8.89
C TYR A 79 -4.76 -12.99 9.42
N VAL A 80 -5.45 -11.97 9.93
CA VAL A 80 -4.85 -10.82 10.62
C VAL A 80 -5.53 -10.65 11.96
N LYS A 81 -4.75 -10.48 13.04
CA LYS A 81 -5.34 -10.23 14.35
C LYS A 81 -5.92 -8.81 14.35
N PRO A 82 -7.16 -8.60 14.80
CA PRO A 82 -7.73 -7.25 14.90
C PRO A 82 -6.84 -6.28 15.70
N MET A 83 -6.17 -6.77 16.75
CA MET A 83 -5.25 -5.97 17.55
C MET A 83 -4.01 -5.49 16.80
N ASP A 84 -3.56 -6.21 15.77
CA ASP A 84 -2.43 -5.78 14.94
C ASP A 84 -2.83 -4.58 14.06
N ILE A 85 -4.07 -4.57 13.57
CA ILE A 85 -4.64 -3.45 12.81
C ILE A 85 -4.81 -2.23 13.72
N VAL A 86 -5.32 -2.41 14.94
CA VAL A 86 -5.43 -1.34 15.93
C VAL A 86 -4.06 -0.73 16.23
N ALA A 87 -3.08 -1.57 16.60
CA ALA A 87 -1.74 -1.10 16.93
C ALA A 87 -1.04 -0.42 15.74
N TRP A 88 -1.27 -0.89 14.51
CA TRP A 88 -0.80 -0.20 13.32
C TRP A 88 -1.48 1.17 13.14
N SER A 89 -2.81 1.23 13.24
CA SER A 89 -3.58 2.47 13.05
C SER A 89 -3.17 3.55 14.06
N GLU A 90 -2.98 3.19 15.33
CA GLU A 90 -2.51 4.12 16.37
C GLU A 90 -1.14 4.71 16.03
N ARG A 91 -0.23 3.89 15.49
CA ARG A 91 1.09 4.35 15.05
C ARG A 91 1.03 5.26 13.82
N ALA A 92 0.21 4.93 12.82
CA ALA A 92 0.00 5.79 11.66
C ALA A 92 -0.58 7.16 12.07
N VAL A 93 -1.54 7.18 13.00
CA VAL A 93 -2.09 8.43 13.56
C VAL A 93 -1.05 9.21 14.34
N ALA A 94 -0.19 8.55 15.12
CA ALA A 94 0.91 9.20 15.84
C ALA A 94 1.92 9.87 14.90
N ASP A 95 2.11 9.32 13.69
CA ASP A 95 2.92 9.90 12.63
C ASP A 95 2.18 11.00 11.82
N ALA A 96 1.00 11.42 12.27
CA ALA A 96 0.12 12.35 11.57
C ALA A 96 -0.33 11.87 10.16
N HIS A 97 -0.39 10.55 9.96
CA HIS A 97 -0.95 9.95 8.76
C HIS A 97 -2.41 9.53 8.96
N GLU A 98 -3.21 9.62 7.91
CA GLU A 98 -4.56 9.04 7.86
C GLU A 98 -4.46 7.52 7.61
N PRO A 99 -4.87 6.66 8.56
CA PRO A 99 -4.76 5.22 8.41
C PRO A 99 -5.83 4.67 7.45
N VAL A 100 -5.38 4.00 6.40
CA VAL A 100 -6.22 3.32 5.41
C VAL A 100 -5.83 1.84 5.32
N VAL A 101 -6.79 0.93 5.32
CA VAL A 101 -6.54 -0.48 5.00
C VAL A 101 -6.89 -0.71 3.53
N ALA A 102 -5.97 -1.32 2.79
CA ALA A 102 -6.23 -1.85 1.45
C ALA A 102 -6.30 -3.38 1.52
N ILE A 103 -7.38 -3.96 1.02
CA ILE A 103 -7.54 -5.41 0.89
C ILE A 103 -7.44 -5.75 -0.60
N VAL A 104 -6.53 -6.66 -0.93
CA VAL A 104 -6.34 -7.21 -2.28
C VAL A 104 -7.04 -8.56 -2.37
N ASP A 105 -7.95 -8.70 -3.32
CA ASP A 105 -8.66 -9.95 -3.60
C ASP A 105 -7.89 -10.85 -4.59
N GLU A 106 -8.37 -12.08 -4.80
CA GLU A 106 -7.75 -13.07 -5.69
C GLU A 106 -7.69 -12.64 -7.16
N THR A 107 -8.53 -11.68 -7.57
CA THR A 107 -8.56 -11.13 -8.93
C THR A 107 -7.59 -9.97 -9.11
N GLY A 108 -6.95 -9.50 -8.03
CA GLY A 108 -6.12 -8.31 -7.99
C GLY A 108 -6.93 -7.01 -7.83
N GLY A 109 -8.22 -7.11 -7.50
CA GLY A 109 -9.05 -5.98 -7.10
C GLY A 109 -8.59 -5.41 -5.76
N VAL A 110 -8.71 -4.09 -5.58
CA VAL A 110 -8.30 -3.40 -4.36
C VAL A 110 -9.48 -2.64 -3.76
N THR A 111 -9.81 -2.97 -2.51
CA THR A 111 -10.82 -2.24 -1.72
C THR A 111 -10.15 -1.49 -0.57
N TYR A 112 -10.52 -0.22 -0.39
CA TYR A 112 -9.95 0.67 0.62
C TYR A 112 -10.95 0.96 1.74
N TYR A 113 -10.50 0.89 2.99
CA TYR A 113 -11.29 1.18 4.19
C TYR A 113 -10.56 2.22 5.05
N GLU A 114 -11.29 3.24 5.51
CA GLU A 114 -10.77 4.13 6.55
C GLU A 114 -10.67 3.39 7.88
N ALA A 115 -9.51 3.46 8.53
CA ALA A 115 -9.22 2.70 9.75
C ALA A 115 -8.93 3.62 10.95
N ARG A 116 -9.53 4.81 10.98
CA ARG A 116 -9.25 5.80 12.02
C ARG A 116 -9.81 5.33 13.36
N VAL A 117 -8.95 5.26 14.38
CA VAL A 117 -9.41 4.99 15.75
C VAL A 117 -10.31 6.14 16.21
N ILE A 118 -11.59 5.85 16.46
CA ILE A 118 -12.53 6.81 17.03
C ILE A 118 -12.41 6.74 18.56
N ARG A 119 -11.88 7.79 19.17
CA ARG A 119 -11.99 7.99 20.63
C ARG A 119 -13.40 8.50 20.94
N GLY A 120 -14.35 7.61 21.23
CA GLY A 120 -15.73 8.04 21.51
C GLY A 120 -16.76 6.97 21.89
N LEU A 121 -16.36 5.72 22.12
CA LEU A 121 -17.23 4.72 22.76
C LEU A 121 -16.76 4.54 24.20
N ALA A 122 -17.03 5.54 25.03
CA ALA A 122 -16.92 5.50 26.49
C ALA A 122 -18.24 5.99 27.08
#